data_AF-A0A9J6G4L3-F1
#
_entry.id   AF-A0A9J6G4L3-F1
#
_cell.length_a   1.000
_cell.length_b   1.000
_cell.length_c   1.000
_cell.angle_alpha   90.00
_cell.angle_beta   90.00
_cell.angle_gamma   90.00
#
_symmetry.space_group_name_H-M   'P 1'
#
loop_
_entity.id
_entity.type
_entity.pdbx_description
1 polymer ?
#
loop_
_entity_poly.entity_id
_entity_poly.type
_entity_poly.pdbx_seq_one_letter_code
_entity_poly.pdbx_strand_id
1 'polypeptide(L)'
;MADDWAVPAVAPKKKKPLSQIIQEKEERRRRELEEKRAREEGQRATLTPEEERAERLRQQRMQEEADLQLAKEAFGLAESDGIDSAQPVTKEDFDNLRKALAAKLTACERSAHYMGFLDDLLRDLSLNMEPEDVKRLSSSLNAVANEKVKQQKLKNKKKGGAKKGASLHVGKDDTLDTLDDYGNEYEDFM
;
A
#
# COMPACT_ATOMS: atom_id res chain seq x y z
N MET A 1 -86.52 39.88 -16.37
CA MET A 1 -85.46 40.64 -17.06
C MET A 1 -84.24 40.53 -16.18
N ALA A 2 -83.22 39.83 -16.66
CA ALA A 2 -81.98 39.58 -15.95
C ALA A 2 -80.95 40.63 -16.39
N ASP A 3 -80.39 41.34 -15.43
CA ASP A 3 -79.14 42.08 -15.55
C ASP A 3 -78.20 41.49 -14.51
N ASP A 4 -77.07 40.91 -14.94
CA ASP A 4 -75.84 40.91 -14.13
C ASP A 4 -74.59 40.62 -14.99
N TRP A 5 -73.77 41.67 -15.13
CA TRP A 5 -72.31 41.69 -15.08
C TRP A 5 -71.48 40.70 -15.94
N ALA A 6 -71.00 41.17 -17.11
CA ALA A 6 -69.93 40.52 -17.87
C ALA A 6 -68.56 41.15 -17.56
N VAL A 7 -67.67 40.40 -16.90
CA VAL A 7 -66.25 40.76 -16.70
C VAL A 7 -65.42 40.23 -17.88
N PRO A 8 -64.50 41.01 -18.49
CA PRO A 8 -63.64 40.47 -19.53
C PRO A 8 -62.60 39.51 -18.94
N ALA A 9 -62.60 38.27 -19.45
CA ALA A 9 -61.66 37.22 -19.07
C ALA A 9 -60.22 37.57 -19.46
N VAL A 10 -59.31 37.58 -18.49
CA VAL A 10 -57.86 37.64 -18.72
C VAL A 10 -57.40 36.30 -19.29
N ALA A 11 -56.99 36.29 -20.56
CA ALA A 11 -56.45 35.11 -21.21
C ALA A 11 -55.15 34.63 -20.51
N PRO A 12 -55.00 33.33 -20.21
CA PRO A 12 -53.81 32.81 -19.55
C PRO A 12 -52.60 32.89 -20.49
N LYS A 13 -51.54 33.60 -20.07
CA LYS A 13 -50.25 33.62 -20.77
C LYS A 13 -49.72 32.19 -20.87
N LYS A 14 -49.65 31.67 -22.11
CA LYS A 14 -49.12 30.33 -22.41
C LYS A 14 -47.68 30.23 -21.92
N LYS A 15 -47.42 29.33 -20.96
CA LYS A 15 -46.06 28.99 -20.52
C LYS A 15 -45.31 28.39 -21.71
N LYS A 16 -44.10 28.87 -21.99
CA LYS A 16 -43.25 28.31 -23.05
C LYS A 16 -43.06 26.79 -22.79
N PRO A 17 -43.13 25.94 -23.83
CA PRO A 17 -42.98 24.50 -23.67
C PRO A 17 -41.59 24.15 -23.13
N LEU A 18 -41.51 23.09 -22.32
CA LEU A 18 -40.30 22.66 -21.62
C LEU A 18 -39.11 22.42 -22.58
N SER A 19 -39.38 21.98 -23.81
CA SER A 19 -38.36 21.82 -24.86
C SER A 19 -37.66 23.13 -25.25
N GLN A 20 -38.40 24.24 -25.32
CA GLN A 20 -37.82 25.55 -25.61
C GLN A 20 -36.98 26.08 -24.44
N ILE A 21 -37.38 25.77 -23.20
CA ILE A 21 -36.61 26.14 -22.00
C ILE A 21 -35.30 25.34 -21.91
N ILE A 22 -35.31 24.07 -22.32
CA ILE A 22 -34.12 23.21 -22.36
C ILE A 22 -33.14 23.70 -23.43
N GLN A 23 -33.62 23.99 -24.64
CA GLN A 23 -32.79 24.54 -25.72
C GLN A 23 -32.18 25.90 -25.36
N GLU A 24 -32.96 26.80 -24.74
CA GLU A 24 -32.48 28.11 -24.28
C GLU A 24 -31.41 27.98 -23.18
N LYS A 25 -31.54 26.99 -22.28
CA LYS A 25 -30.56 26.72 -21.21
C LYS A 25 -29.27 26.08 -21.73
N GLU A 26 -29.36 25.21 -22.71
CA GLU A 26 -28.21 24.57 -23.36
C GLU A 26 -27.44 25.58 -24.22
N GLU A 27 -28.13 26.42 -24.98
CA GLU A 27 -27.49 27.47 -25.77
C GLU A 27 -26.83 28.53 -24.88
N ARG A 28 -27.45 28.89 -23.75
CA ARG A 28 -26.82 29.77 -22.75
C ARG A 28 -25.56 29.16 -22.16
N ARG A 29 -25.59 27.87 -21.80
CA ARG A 29 -24.41 27.15 -21.29
C ARG A 29 -23.30 27.07 -22.36
N ARG A 30 -23.67 26.88 -23.63
CA ARG A 30 -22.73 26.85 -24.74
C ARG A 30 -22.07 28.22 -24.95
N ARG A 31 -22.86 29.30 -24.91
CA ARG A 31 -22.37 30.67 -24.98
C ARG A 31 -21.50 31.05 -23.79
N GLU A 32 -21.88 30.68 -22.56
CA GLU A 32 -21.06 30.90 -21.36
C GLU A 32 -19.72 30.16 -21.43
N LEU A 33 -19.70 28.93 -21.97
CA LEU A 33 -18.48 28.16 -22.16
C LEU A 33 -17.59 28.77 -23.26
N GLU A 34 -18.19 29.24 -24.34
CA GLU A 34 -17.50 29.89 -25.45
C GLU A 34 -16.95 31.26 -25.03
N GLU A 35 -17.71 32.04 -24.27
CA GLU A 35 -17.28 33.31 -23.68
C GLU A 35 -16.17 33.09 -22.66
N LYS A 36 -16.27 32.06 -21.80
CA LYS A 36 -15.21 31.71 -20.86
C LYS A 36 -13.93 31.28 -21.59
N ARG A 37 -14.05 30.48 -22.65
CA ARG A 37 -12.92 30.06 -23.49
C ARG A 37 -12.30 31.25 -24.23
N ALA A 38 -13.10 32.16 -24.76
CA ALA A 38 -12.63 33.39 -25.39
C ALA A 38 -11.97 34.36 -24.38
N ARG A 39 -12.44 34.37 -23.13
CA ARG A 39 -11.86 35.18 -22.04
C ARG A 39 -10.53 34.60 -21.56
N GLU A 40 -10.43 33.28 -21.47
CA GLU A 40 -9.18 32.56 -21.18
C GLU A 40 -8.18 32.73 -22.34
N GLU A 41 -8.62 32.65 -23.60
CA GLU A 41 -7.79 32.93 -24.78
C GLU A 41 -7.34 34.39 -24.84
N GLY A 42 -8.22 35.34 -24.51
CA GLY A 42 -7.88 36.76 -24.42
C GLY A 42 -6.89 37.07 -23.29
N GLN A 43 -6.97 36.37 -22.16
CA GLN A 43 -5.99 36.46 -21.08
C GLN A 43 -4.66 35.79 -21.46
N ARG A 44 -4.70 34.70 -22.24
CA ARG A 44 -3.51 34.07 -22.80
C ARG A 44 -2.79 34.94 -23.82
N ALA A 45 -3.54 35.69 -24.61
CA ALA A 45 -3.03 36.60 -25.63
C ALA A 45 -2.43 37.90 -25.05
N THR A 46 -2.70 38.23 -23.79
CA THR A 46 -2.11 39.38 -23.09
C THR A 46 -0.94 39.00 -22.17
N LEU A 47 -0.56 37.72 -22.11
CA LEU A 47 0.63 37.28 -21.39
C LEU A 47 1.87 37.93 -22.02
N THR A 48 2.73 38.44 -21.15
CA THR A 48 4.00 38.99 -21.58
C THR A 48 4.89 37.88 -22.17
N PRO A 49 5.83 38.19 -23.09
CA PRO A 49 6.74 37.19 -23.68
C PRO A 49 7.66 36.48 -22.67
N GLU A 50 7.68 36.93 -21.41
CA GLU A 50 8.35 36.27 -20.29
C GLU A 50 7.45 35.23 -19.61
N GLU A 51 6.17 35.56 -19.42
CA GLU A 51 5.17 34.63 -18.87
C GLU A 51 4.87 33.46 -19.81
N GLU A 52 4.86 33.67 -21.13
CA GLU A 52 4.71 32.60 -22.12
C GLU A 52 5.83 31.55 -22.04
N ARG A 53 7.06 31.98 -21.73
CA ARG A 53 8.21 31.07 -21.56
C ARG A 53 8.08 30.27 -20.28
N ALA A 54 7.60 30.90 -19.20
CA ALA A 54 7.35 30.23 -17.93
C ALA A 54 6.19 29.22 -18.05
N GLU A 55 5.10 29.57 -18.74
CA GLU A 55 3.98 28.65 -18.98
C GLU A 55 4.39 27.48 -19.87
N ARG A 56 5.19 27.73 -20.93
CA ARG A 56 5.80 26.65 -21.73
C ARG A 56 6.67 25.74 -20.91
N LEU A 57 7.54 26.28 -20.06
CA LEU A 57 8.42 25.47 -19.22
C LEU A 57 7.61 24.62 -18.22
N ARG A 58 6.51 25.17 -17.69
CA ARG A 58 5.62 24.43 -16.79
C ARG A 58 4.86 23.33 -17.52
N GLN A 59 4.31 23.61 -18.70
CA GLN A 59 3.65 22.61 -19.54
C GLN A 59 4.62 21.52 -19.97
N GLN A 60 5.84 21.90 -20.35
CA GLN A 60 6.90 20.99 -20.70
C GLN A 60 7.25 20.08 -19.52
N ARG A 61 7.41 20.62 -18.31
CA ARG A 61 7.63 19.78 -17.10
C ARG A 61 6.49 18.82 -16.83
N MET A 62 5.24 19.27 -16.91
CA MET A 62 4.07 18.41 -16.71
C MET A 62 4.02 17.27 -17.74
N GLN A 63 4.43 17.55 -18.98
CA GLN A 63 4.47 16.56 -20.05
C GLN A 63 5.65 15.60 -19.88
N GLU A 64 6.83 16.09 -19.52
CA GLU A 64 8.00 15.27 -19.19
C GLU A 64 7.72 14.35 -17.99
N GLU A 65 7.00 14.83 -16.97
CA GLU A 65 6.60 14.03 -15.81
C GLU A 65 5.60 12.92 -16.17
N ALA A 66 4.58 13.26 -16.98
CA ALA A 66 3.62 12.28 -17.47
C ALA A 66 4.28 11.22 -18.38
N ASP A 67 5.16 11.64 -19.30
CA ASP A 67 5.90 10.75 -20.20
C ASP A 67 6.89 9.88 -19.42
N LEU A 68 7.54 10.42 -18.39
CA LEU A 68 8.42 9.66 -17.49
C LEU A 68 7.62 8.58 -16.75
N GLN A 69 6.44 8.93 -16.23
CA GLN A 69 5.58 7.98 -15.52
C GLN A 69 5.07 6.88 -16.46
N LEU A 70 4.66 7.24 -17.67
CA LEU A 70 4.27 6.29 -18.71
C LEU A 70 5.44 5.40 -19.14
N ALA A 71 6.65 5.94 -19.26
CA ALA A 71 7.85 5.17 -19.60
C ALA A 71 8.23 4.17 -18.49
N LYS A 72 8.11 4.57 -17.21
CA LYS A 72 8.29 3.69 -16.05
C LYS A 72 7.31 2.51 -16.11
N GLU A 73 6.04 2.77 -16.43
CA GLU A 73 5.02 1.74 -16.61
C GLU A 73 5.27 0.86 -17.84
N ALA A 74 5.60 1.46 -18.99
CA ALA A 74 5.75 0.75 -20.27
C ALA A 74 7.00 -0.14 -20.34
N PHE A 75 8.11 0.29 -19.74
CA PHE A 75 9.33 -0.52 -19.69
C PHE A 75 9.35 -1.50 -18.50
N GLY A 76 8.32 -1.50 -17.66
CA GLY A 76 8.33 -2.31 -16.43
C GLY A 76 9.48 -1.91 -15.50
N LEU A 77 10.03 -0.70 -15.68
CA LEU A 77 10.85 -0.01 -14.71
C LEU A 77 9.88 0.49 -13.63
N ALA A 78 9.32 -0.46 -12.87
CA ALA A 78 9.17 -0.27 -11.45
C ALA A 78 10.60 -0.17 -10.88
N GLU A 79 11.29 0.91 -11.25
CA GLU A 79 12.50 1.31 -10.58
C GLU A 79 12.04 1.60 -9.17
N SER A 80 12.37 0.67 -8.28
CA SER A 80 13.07 1.08 -7.10
C SER A 80 14.04 2.18 -7.54
N ASP A 81 13.67 3.45 -7.32
CA ASP A 81 14.57 4.35 -6.65
C ASP A 81 15.35 3.45 -5.68
N GLY A 82 16.64 3.22 -5.96
CA GLY A 82 17.43 2.20 -5.26
C GLY A 82 17.20 2.31 -3.75
N ILE A 83 17.48 1.25 -2.98
CA ILE A 83 17.23 1.27 -1.52
C ILE A 83 17.73 2.59 -0.87
N ASP A 84 18.81 3.16 -1.41
CA ASP A 84 19.42 4.44 -1.01
C ASP A 84 18.57 5.71 -1.27
N SER A 85 17.67 5.72 -2.25
CA SER A 85 16.79 6.85 -2.60
C SER A 85 15.31 6.63 -2.29
N ALA A 86 14.94 5.49 -1.70
CA ALA A 86 13.57 5.17 -1.36
C ALA A 86 13.01 6.08 -0.23
N GLN A 87 11.85 6.68 -0.47
CA GLN A 87 11.07 7.45 0.52
C GLN A 87 9.65 6.87 0.66
N PRO A 88 9.47 5.76 1.41
CA PRO A 88 8.17 5.10 1.49
C PRO A 88 7.15 5.92 2.27
N VAL A 89 5.92 6.01 1.75
CA VAL A 89 4.80 6.74 2.41
C VAL A 89 3.60 5.84 2.62
N THR A 90 3.27 5.01 1.64
CA THR A 90 2.15 4.07 1.69
C THR A 90 2.58 2.70 2.21
N LYS A 91 1.61 1.90 2.67
CA LYS A 91 1.87 0.52 3.09
C LYS A 91 2.55 -0.30 1.98
N GLU A 92 2.14 -0.11 0.73
CA GLU A 92 2.70 -0.80 -0.42
C GLU A 92 4.16 -0.41 -0.66
N ASP A 93 4.51 0.86 -0.46
CA ASP A 93 5.89 1.34 -0.54
C ASP A 93 6.78 0.69 0.52
N PHE A 94 6.29 0.61 1.77
CA PHE A 94 6.98 -0.08 2.86
C PHE A 94 7.12 -1.58 2.58
N ASP A 95 6.13 -2.22 1.97
CA ASP A 95 6.21 -3.62 1.56
C ASP A 95 7.26 -3.85 0.46
N ASN A 96 7.39 -2.91 -0.49
CA ASN A 96 8.42 -2.96 -1.52
C ASN A 96 9.81 -2.74 -0.94
N LEU A 97 9.99 -1.74 -0.08
CA LEU A 97 11.25 -1.48 0.62
C LEU A 97 11.67 -2.69 1.47
N ARG A 98 10.73 -3.30 2.20
CA ARG A 98 10.99 -4.52 3.00
C ARG A 98 11.54 -5.65 2.13
N LYS A 99 10.93 -5.92 0.96
CA LYS A 99 11.39 -6.97 0.05
C LYS A 99 12.79 -6.68 -0.48
N ALA A 100 13.07 -5.44 -0.86
CA ALA A 100 14.38 -5.02 -1.36
C ALA A 100 15.47 -5.16 -0.28
N LEU A 101 15.22 -4.67 0.94
CA LEU A 101 16.12 -4.82 2.08
C LEU A 101 16.35 -6.29 2.41
N ALA A 102 15.30 -7.11 2.51
CA ALA A 102 15.44 -8.53 2.80
C ALA A 102 16.30 -9.24 1.76
N ALA A 103 16.07 -9.00 0.46
CA ALA A 103 16.89 -9.58 -0.61
C ALA A 103 18.36 -9.14 -0.52
N LYS A 104 18.61 -7.86 -0.22
CA LYS A 104 19.97 -7.32 -0.10
C LYS A 104 20.72 -7.89 1.11
N LEU A 105 20.07 -7.96 2.27
CA LEU A 105 20.68 -8.43 3.51
C LEU A 105 20.86 -9.95 3.51
N THR A 106 19.88 -10.72 3.02
CA THR A 106 20.02 -12.19 2.96
C THR A 106 21.11 -12.66 2.00
N ALA A 107 21.51 -11.85 1.02
CA ALA A 107 22.63 -12.16 0.13
C ALA A 107 23.96 -12.35 0.89
N CYS A 108 24.12 -11.77 2.08
CA CYS A 108 25.32 -11.91 2.91
C CYS A 108 25.13 -12.86 4.11
N GLU A 109 24.06 -13.66 4.16
CA GLU A 109 23.73 -14.53 5.31
C GLU A 109 24.80 -15.57 5.68
N ARG A 110 25.69 -15.92 4.73
CA ARG A 110 26.77 -16.89 4.94
C ARG A 110 28.03 -16.26 5.52
N SER A 111 28.09 -14.94 5.63
CA SER A 111 29.22 -14.23 6.22
C SER A 111 29.29 -14.49 7.72
N ALA A 112 30.49 -14.72 8.25
CA ALA A 112 30.70 -14.84 9.70
C ALA A 112 30.32 -13.54 10.46
N HIS A 113 30.28 -12.40 9.77
CA HIS A 113 29.90 -11.11 10.33
C HIS A 113 28.38 -10.87 10.36
N TYR A 114 27.59 -11.74 9.73
CA TYR A 114 26.16 -11.49 9.50
C TYR A 114 25.37 -11.34 10.81
N MET A 115 25.63 -12.20 11.80
CA MET A 115 24.91 -12.15 13.07
C MET A 115 25.21 -10.87 13.86
N GLY A 116 26.49 -10.50 14.02
CA GLY A 116 26.86 -9.25 14.70
C GLY A 116 26.32 -8.02 13.99
N PHE A 117 26.35 -8.00 12.65
CA PHE A 117 25.73 -6.94 11.86
C PHE A 117 24.21 -6.83 12.10
N LEU A 118 23.48 -7.94 12.16
CA LEU A 118 22.05 -7.91 12.42
C LEU A 118 21.72 -7.42 13.84
N ASP A 119 22.50 -7.82 14.84
CA ASP A 119 22.31 -7.38 16.22
C ASP A 119 22.48 -5.87 16.35
N ASP A 120 23.57 -5.31 15.79
CA ASP A 120 23.82 -3.87 15.80
C ASP A 120 22.75 -3.11 14.99
N LEU A 121 22.39 -3.60 13.80
CA LEU A 121 21.36 -2.98 12.96
C LEU A 121 20.00 -2.92 13.67
N LEU A 122 19.55 -4.03 14.26
CA LEU A 122 18.25 -4.08 14.94
C LEU A 122 18.25 -3.17 16.17
N ARG A 123 19.36 -3.09 16.89
CA ARG A 123 19.52 -2.16 18.01
C ARG A 123 19.40 -0.71 17.55
N ASP A 124 20.12 -0.33 16.50
CA ASP A 124 20.12 1.05 15.97
C ASP A 124 18.74 1.46 15.44
N LEU A 125 18.03 0.56 14.75
CA LEU A 125 16.66 0.81 14.26
C LEU A 125 15.64 0.97 15.40
N SER A 126 15.93 0.42 16.57
CA SER A 126 14.99 0.38 17.71
C SER A 126 15.18 1.52 18.72
N LEU A 127 16.22 2.36 18.57
CA LEU A 127 16.59 3.37 19.57
C LEU A 127 15.47 4.36 19.93
N ASN A 128 14.61 4.69 18.96
CA ASN A 128 13.53 5.67 19.12
C ASN A 128 12.13 5.01 19.20
N MET A 129 12.06 3.68 19.33
CA MET A 129 10.79 2.96 19.43
C MET A 129 10.27 2.92 20.87
N GLU A 130 8.95 2.88 21.03
CA GLU A 130 8.35 2.70 22.35
C GLU A 130 8.60 1.27 22.89
N PRO A 131 8.65 1.09 24.22
CA PRO A 131 8.91 -0.23 24.82
C PRO A 131 7.91 -1.31 24.38
N GLU A 132 6.66 -0.95 24.12
CA GLU A 132 5.63 -1.90 23.67
C GLU A 132 5.89 -2.38 22.24
N ASP A 133 6.36 -1.49 21.36
CA ASP A 133 6.70 -1.85 19.98
C ASP A 133 7.92 -2.77 19.91
N VAL A 134 8.93 -2.53 20.74
CA VAL A 134 10.10 -3.41 20.86
C VAL A 134 9.68 -4.80 21.35
N LYS A 135 8.78 -4.89 22.34
CA LYS A 135 8.23 -6.18 22.82
C LYS A 135 7.45 -6.91 21.73
N ARG A 136 6.70 -6.19 20.89
CA ARG A 136 5.97 -6.76 19.74
C ARG A 136 6.93 -7.35 18.69
N LEU A 137 8.02 -6.66 18.38
CA LEU A 137 9.07 -7.17 17.48
C LEU A 137 9.77 -8.40 18.07
N SER A 138 10.14 -8.35 19.35
CA SER A 138 10.75 -9.49 20.06
C SER A 138 9.85 -10.74 20.04
N SER A 139 8.55 -10.56 20.28
CA SER A 139 7.58 -11.65 20.23
C SER A 139 7.50 -12.30 18.84
N SER A 140 7.59 -11.48 17.78
CA SER A 140 7.60 -11.97 16.40
C SER A 140 8.84 -12.82 16.10
N LEU A 141 10.03 -12.42 16.60
CA LEU A 141 11.26 -13.21 16.47
C LEU A 141 11.22 -14.51 17.28
N ASN A 142 10.68 -14.47 18.50
CA ASN A 142 10.49 -15.67 19.33
C ASN A 142 9.57 -16.70 18.66
N ALA A 143 8.50 -16.24 17.99
CA ALA A 143 7.63 -17.12 17.21
C ALA A 143 8.40 -17.84 16.08
N VAL A 144 9.29 -17.12 15.37
CA VAL A 144 10.15 -17.72 14.34
C VAL A 144 11.13 -18.73 14.93
N ALA A 145 11.75 -18.42 16.08
CA ALA A 145 12.66 -19.32 16.77
C ALA A 145 11.97 -20.64 17.16
N ASN A 146 10.79 -20.53 17.78
CA ASN A 146 9.98 -21.70 18.18
C ASN A 146 9.59 -22.56 16.98
N GLU A 147 9.21 -21.94 15.86
CA GLU A 147 8.90 -22.66 14.62
C GLU A 147 10.14 -23.39 14.06
N LYS A 148 11.33 -22.77 14.10
CA LYS A 148 12.58 -23.44 13.69
C LYS A 148 12.92 -24.64 14.58
N VAL A 149 12.78 -24.51 15.90
CA VAL A 149 12.99 -25.62 16.85
C VAL A 149 12.03 -26.78 16.56
N LYS A 150 10.74 -26.47 16.35
CA LYS A 150 9.73 -27.48 15.99
C LYS A 150 10.08 -28.20 14.69
N GLN A 151 10.53 -27.48 13.67
CA GLN A 151 10.98 -28.06 12.40
C GLN A 151 12.20 -28.98 12.56
N GLN A 152 13.13 -28.64 13.44
CA GLN A 152 14.28 -29.50 13.76
C GLN A 152 13.84 -30.80 14.46
N LYS A 153 12.95 -30.71 15.46
CA LYS A 153 12.39 -31.89 16.15
C LYS A 153 11.64 -32.82 15.18
N LEU A 154 10.84 -32.28 14.25
CA LEU A 154 10.13 -33.06 13.22
C LEU A 154 11.07 -33.75 12.23
N LYS A 155 12.17 -33.10 11.82
CA LYS A 155 13.19 -33.69 10.95
C LYS A 155 13.91 -34.86 11.64
N ASN A 156 14.16 -34.76 12.94
CA ASN A 156 14.78 -35.84 13.71
C ASN A 156 13.83 -37.03 13.89
N LYS A 157 12.54 -36.80 14.09
CA LYS A 157 11.53 -37.88 14.22
C LYS A 157 11.33 -38.69 12.92
N LYS A 158 11.49 -38.07 11.73
CA LYS A 158 11.42 -38.77 10.43
C LYS A 158 12.63 -39.67 10.12
N LYS A 159 13.79 -39.45 10.74
CA LYS A 159 14.99 -40.29 10.55
C LYS A 159 15.05 -41.54 11.47
N GLY A 160 14.16 -41.65 12.45
CA GLY A 160 14.11 -42.80 13.39
C GLY A 160 13.19 -43.96 12.98
N GLY A 161 12.47 -43.86 11.86
CA GLY A 161 11.42 -44.81 11.48
C GLY A 161 11.86 -45.92 10.52
N ALA A 162 12.91 -46.68 10.82
CA ALA A 162 13.22 -47.91 10.07
C ALA A 162 13.88 -49.01 10.94
N LYS A 163 13.05 -50.02 11.26
CA LYS A 163 13.35 -51.39 11.72
C LYS A 163 13.84 -51.61 13.16
N LYS A 164 12.94 -52.18 13.99
CA LYS A 164 12.91 -53.60 14.43
C LYS A 164 11.54 -53.81 15.08
N GLY A 165 10.66 -54.62 14.51
CA GLY A 165 10.61 -56.06 14.82
C GLY A 165 9.53 -56.27 15.88
N ALA A 166 8.43 -56.91 15.48
CA ALA A 166 7.31 -57.22 16.36
C ALA A 166 7.77 -57.99 17.62
N SER A 167 7.35 -57.54 18.79
CA SER A 167 7.03 -58.41 19.91
C SER A 167 5.92 -57.76 20.72
N LEU A 168 4.71 -58.31 20.58
CA LEU A 168 3.61 -58.08 21.51
C LEU A 168 4.04 -58.68 22.85
N HIS A 169 4.32 -57.84 23.86
CA HIS A 169 4.25 -58.26 25.24
C HIS A 169 3.08 -57.53 25.90
N VAL A 170 2.00 -58.28 26.10
CA VAL A 170 0.88 -57.89 26.96
C VAL A 170 1.39 -57.98 28.40
N GLY A 171 1.49 -56.83 29.08
CA GLY A 171 1.95 -56.79 30.45
C GLY A 171 1.87 -55.39 31.06
N LYS A 172 0.69 -55.08 31.59
CA LYS A 172 0.46 -54.42 32.90
C LYS A 172 1.18 -53.08 33.19
N ASP A 173 0.35 -52.04 33.27
CA ASP A 173 0.43 -50.91 34.22
C ASP A 173 1.72 -50.06 34.18
N ASP A 174 1.68 -48.89 33.53
CA ASP A 174 2.43 -47.72 34.02
C ASP A 174 1.86 -46.41 33.44
N THR A 175 1.02 -45.75 34.23
CA THR A 175 0.56 -44.37 34.02
C THR A 175 1.62 -43.38 34.51
N LEU A 176 2.84 -43.41 33.95
CA LEU A 176 3.93 -42.55 34.40
C LEU A 176 4.97 -42.25 33.29
N ASP A 177 4.56 -41.85 32.08
CA ASP A 177 5.51 -41.45 31.02
C ASP A 177 5.13 -40.12 30.32
N THR A 178 4.28 -39.30 30.97
CA THR A 178 3.87 -37.98 30.44
C THR A 178 4.41 -36.81 31.28
N LEU A 179 5.33 -37.07 32.23
CA LEU A 179 5.82 -36.04 33.17
C LEU A 179 7.33 -35.74 33.08
N ASP A 180 8.06 -36.34 32.12
CA ASP A 180 9.52 -36.17 32.01
C ASP A 180 9.96 -35.18 30.92
N ASP A 181 9.04 -34.59 30.14
CA ASP A 181 9.37 -33.64 29.05
C ASP A 181 9.34 -32.15 29.49
N TYR A 182 9.21 -31.85 30.79
CA TYR A 182 9.24 -30.47 31.33
C TYR A 182 10.53 -30.14 32.11
N GLY A 183 11.47 -31.08 32.24
CA GLY A 183 12.72 -30.89 32.99
C GLY A 183 13.86 -30.26 32.19
N ASN A 184 13.77 -30.21 30.87
CA ASN A 184 14.90 -29.90 29.99
C ASN A 184 14.94 -28.45 29.46
N GLU A 185 14.08 -27.57 29.95
CA GLU A 185 13.97 -26.17 29.50
C GLU A 185 14.89 -25.20 30.28
N TYR A 186 15.53 -25.66 31.37
CA TYR A 186 16.36 -24.81 32.24
C TYR A 186 17.88 -25.01 32.10
N GLU A 187 18.36 -25.95 31.27
CA GLU A 187 19.80 -26.16 31.03
C GLU A 187 20.34 -25.51 29.73
N ASP A 188 19.49 -24.99 28.85
CA ASP A 188 19.92 -24.39 27.57
C ASP A 188 20.10 -22.85 27.63
N PHE A 189 20.20 -22.30 28.85
CA PHE A 189 20.46 -20.87 29.12
C PHE A 189 21.57 -20.68 30.17
N MET A 190 22.70 -21.38 30.01
CA MET A 190 24.00 -21.00 30.61
C MET A 190 25.11 -21.10 29.58
#